data_AF-A0A086QS54-F1
#
_entry.id   AF-A0A086QS54-F1
#
_cell.length_a   1.000
_cell.length_b   1.000
_cell.length_c   1.000
_cell.angle_alpha   90.00
_cell.angle_beta   90.00
_cell.angle_gamma   90.00
#
_symmetry.space_group_name_H-M   'P 1'
#
loop_
_entity.id
_entity.type
_entity.pdbx_description
1 polymer ?
#
loop_
_entity_poly.entity_id
_entity_poly.type
_entity_poly.pdbx_seq_one_letter_code
_entity_poly.pdbx_strand_id
1 'polypeptide(L)'
;MRDYQEKSDLVLLPYNYLLDPSSQLLKPGSLANSILIIDEAHNVEQVAEDASSFELRQMDIGRCINALGTLAEMISRKLAVPETDVSDSNRKGSSAPPVSVAQLLLLQQSLAKLDEWMSEFELSAPTENLRHPHALLSLEEVTEAFTACSDLSRTRKAEVPASLIDDATPLFSARGKPLLDRLLAACMQALQDEGAETEAHIEKHVNSLDNLRRIFNILYADLTWQNASSYRVYLHDEGEEAAQRHQQERERETESESRGGWSKKKRAATASKESDAEVHAAAKPR
;
A
#
# COMPACT_ATOMS: atom_id res chain seq x y z
N MET A 1 -0.43 -12.89 -22.86
CA MET A 1 -0.82 -14.05 -22.01
C MET A 1 -2.32 -14.09 -21.76
N ARG A 2 -2.94 -13.03 -21.18
CA ARG A 2 -4.40 -12.95 -20.94
C ARG A 2 -5.29 -13.16 -22.18
N ASP A 3 -4.85 -12.75 -23.37
CA ASP A 3 -5.64 -12.89 -24.60
C ASP A 3 -5.64 -14.30 -25.20
N TYR A 4 -4.68 -15.14 -24.79
CA TYR A 4 -4.57 -16.52 -25.27
C TYR A 4 -5.27 -17.53 -24.33
N GLN A 5 -5.63 -17.12 -23.11
CA GLN A 5 -6.33 -17.97 -22.14
C GLN A 5 -7.68 -18.48 -22.65
N GLU A 6 -8.40 -17.67 -23.43
CA GLU A 6 -9.71 -18.07 -23.99
C GLU A 6 -9.60 -19.07 -25.14
N LYS A 7 -8.40 -19.23 -25.72
CA LYS A 7 -8.15 -20.11 -26.87
C LYS A 7 -7.24 -21.29 -26.53
N SER A 8 -6.85 -21.43 -25.27
CA SER A 8 -5.94 -22.48 -24.81
C SER A 8 -6.72 -23.66 -24.25
N ASP A 9 -6.38 -24.87 -24.71
CA ASP A 9 -6.92 -26.13 -24.18
C ASP A 9 -6.28 -26.51 -22.82
N LEU A 10 -5.08 -25.99 -22.53
CA LEU A 10 -4.34 -26.21 -21.29
C LEU A 10 -3.67 -24.92 -20.84
N VAL A 11 -3.88 -24.56 -19.57
CA VAL A 11 -3.22 -23.42 -18.92
C VAL A 11 -2.44 -23.93 -17.71
N LEU A 12 -1.14 -23.66 -17.68
CA LEU A 12 -0.29 -23.93 -16.53
C LEU A 12 -0.04 -22.60 -15.79
N LEU A 13 -0.43 -22.53 -14.53
CA LEU A 13 -0.19 -21.39 -13.66
C LEU A 13 0.15 -21.85 -12.25
N PRO A 14 0.98 -21.09 -11.50
CA PRO A 14 1.10 -21.28 -10.06
C PRO A 14 -0.27 -21.14 -9.39
N TYR A 15 -0.63 -22.08 -8.51
CA TYR A 15 -1.99 -22.16 -7.96
C TYR A 15 -2.30 -21.00 -6.99
N ASN A 16 -1.29 -20.32 -6.43
CA ASN A 16 -1.48 -19.14 -5.59
C ASN A 16 -2.21 -18.02 -6.33
N TYR A 17 -2.09 -17.94 -7.66
CA TYR A 17 -2.84 -16.98 -8.47
C TYR A 17 -4.34 -17.32 -8.62
N LEU A 18 -4.75 -18.55 -8.32
CA LEU A 18 -6.18 -18.90 -8.22
C LEU A 18 -6.78 -18.39 -6.91
N LEU A 19 -5.96 -18.37 -5.85
CA LEU A 19 -6.39 -18.10 -4.49
C LEU A 19 -6.27 -16.62 -4.13
N ASP A 20 -5.32 -15.90 -4.74
CA ASP A 20 -5.13 -14.47 -4.53
C ASP A 20 -5.97 -13.63 -5.51
N PRO A 21 -7.02 -12.93 -5.03
CA PRO A 21 -7.87 -12.08 -5.86
C PRO A 21 -7.13 -10.90 -6.49
N SER A 22 -6.00 -10.48 -5.91
CA SER A 22 -5.21 -9.34 -6.38
C SER A 22 -4.42 -9.64 -7.65
N SER A 23 -4.14 -10.92 -7.92
CA SER A 23 -3.31 -11.33 -9.05
C SER A 23 -3.92 -10.99 -10.42
N GLN A 24 -5.25 -10.91 -10.52
CA GLN A 24 -6.04 -10.63 -11.73
C GLN A 24 -5.56 -11.40 -12.99
N LEU A 25 -4.80 -12.49 -12.82
CA LEU A 25 -4.15 -13.16 -13.95
C LEU A 25 -5.16 -13.93 -14.77
N LEU A 26 -6.21 -14.40 -14.12
CA LEU A 26 -7.34 -15.09 -14.72
C LEU A 26 -8.51 -14.13 -14.91
N LYS A 27 -9.11 -14.17 -16.10
CA LYS A 27 -10.36 -13.45 -16.35
C LYS A 27 -11.49 -14.04 -15.52
N PRO A 28 -12.43 -13.24 -15.00
CA PRO A 28 -13.64 -13.75 -14.36
C PRO A 28 -14.34 -14.75 -15.27
N GLY A 29 -14.66 -15.94 -14.75
CA GLY A 29 -15.32 -17.00 -15.52
C GLY A 29 -14.40 -17.83 -16.42
N SER A 30 -13.09 -17.57 -16.47
CA SER A 30 -12.13 -18.38 -17.26
C SER A 30 -12.03 -19.85 -16.83
N LEU A 31 -12.45 -20.15 -15.60
CA LEU A 31 -12.53 -21.52 -15.07
C LEU A 31 -13.89 -22.19 -15.33
N ALA A 32 -14.87 -21.46 -15.88
CA ALA A 32 -16.18 -22.04 -16.17
C ALA A 32 -16.04 -23.12 -17.26
N ASN A 33 -16.63 -24.29 -17.01
CA ASN A 33 -16.52 -25.48 -17.87
C ASN A 33 -15.09 -26.01 -18.06
N SER A 34 -14.17 -25.71 -17.13
CA SER A 34 -12.79 -26.19 -17.15
C SER A 34 -12.57 -27.26 -16.07
N ILE A 35 -11.61 -28.16 -16.29
CA ILE A 35 -11.11 -29.07 -15.27
C ILE A 35 -9.93 -28.39 -14.57
N LEU A 36 -10.05 -28.15 -13.27
CA LEU A 36 -8.96 -27.61 -12.45
C LEU A 36 -8.20 -28.77 -11.77
N ILE A 37 -6.90 -28.86 -12.05
CA ILE A 37 -5.99 -29.79 -11.40
C ILE A 37 -5.01 -28.97 -10.57
N ILE A 38 -5.02 -29.17 -9.25
CA ILE A 38 -4.01 -28.60 -8.35
C ILE A 38 -2.99 -29.68 -8.06
N ASP A 39 -1.77 -29.47 -8.54
CA ASP A 39 -0.63 -30.31 -8.21
C ASP A 39 -0.05 -29.91 -6.84
N GLU A 40 0.49 -30.87 -6.09
CA GLU A 40 1.12 -30.63 -4.78
C GLU A 40 0.26 -29.81 -3.78
N ALA A 41 -1.02 -30.15 -3.66
CA ALA A 41 -2.03 -29.38 -2.93
C ALA A 41 -1.89 -29.33 -1.38
N HIS A 42 -0.73 -29.69 -0.82
CA HIS A 42 -0.55 -29.83 0.63
C HIS A 42 -0.49 -28.49 1.39
N ASN A 43 -0.23 -27.38 0.71
CA ASN A 43 -0.14 -26.04 1.28
C ASN A 43 -1.26 -25.09 0.78
N VAL A 44 -2.25 -25.62 0.08
CA VAL A 44 -3.37 -24.84 -0.49
C VAL A 44 -4.15 -24.10 0.59
N GLU A 45 -4.36 -24.75 1.74
CA GLU A 45 -5.05 -24.15 2.89
C GLU A 45 -4.28 -22.93 3.41
N GLN A 46 -2.98 -23.09 3.67
CA GLN A 46 -2.13 -21.98 4.14
C GLN A 46 -2.10 -20.82 3.14
N VAL A 47 -1.99 -21.10 1.84
CA VAL A 47 -1.99 -20.04 0.81
C VAL A 47 -3.35 -19.35 0.72
N ALA A 48 -4.46 -20.07 0.90
CA ALA A 48 -5.79 -19.47 0.94
C ALA A 48 -5.99 -18.62 2.21
N GLU A 49 -5.49 -19.09 3.35
CA GLU A 49 -5.47 -18.35 4.62
C GLU A 49 -4.67 -17.06 4.48
N ASP A 50 -3.44 -17.13 3.98
CA ASP A 50 -2.58 -15.96 3.75
C ASP A 50 -3.19 -14.97 2.74
N ALA A 51 -3.86 -15.45 1.69
CA ALA A 51 -4.51 -14.60 0.70
C ALA A 51 -5.75 -13.89 1.23
N SER A 52 -6.42 -14.47 2.23
CA SER A 52 -7.62 -13.92 2.87
C SER A 52 -7.33 -13.24 4.20
N SER A 53 -6.08 -13.23 4.66
CA SER A 53 -5.62 -12.58 5.88
C SER A 53 -4.96 -11.24 5.60
N PHE A 54 -4.93 -10.36 6.60
CA PHE A 54 -4.27 -9.07 6.51
C PHE A 54 -3.51 -8.74 7.80
N GLU A 55 -2.45 -7.96 7.68
CA GLU A 55 -1.69 -7.40 8.78
C GLU A 55 -1.54 -5.89 8.53
N LEU A 56 -1.84 -5.07 9.54
CA LEU A 56 -1.70 -3.61 9.47
C LEU A 56 -0.92 -3.14 10.69
N ARG A 57 0.29 -2.62 10.48
CA ARG A 57 1.10 -2.04 11.55
C ARG A 57 0.96 -0.52 11.57
N GLN A 58 1.13 0.10 12.73
CA GLN A 58 1.18 1.57 12.84
C GLN A 58 2.28 2.18 11.94
N MET A 59 3.39 1.46 11.75
CA MET A 59 4.42 1.86 10.80
C MET A 59 3.90 1.94 9.36
N ASP A 60 3.05 1.01 8.93
CA ASP A 60 2.48 1.01 7.59
C ASP A 60 1.56 2.23 7.39
N ILE A 61 0.78 2.59 8.41
CA ILE A 61 -0.04 3.80 8.41
C ILE A 61 0.85 5.05 8.29
N GLY A 62 1.91 5.13 9.09
CA GLY A 62 2.87 6.23 9.02
C GLY A 62 3.54 6.36 7.64
N ARG A 63 3.92 5.23 7.02
CA ARG A 63 4.45 5.19 5.65
C ARG A 63 3.45 5.69 4.61
N CYS A 64 2.17 5.33 4.76
CA CYS A 64 1.10 5.84 3.90
C CYS A 64 0.88 7.34 4.07
N ILE A 65 0.86 7.85 5.31
CA ILE A 65 0.75 9.29 5.58
C ILE A 65 1.91 10.06 4.94
N ASN A 66 3.13 9.56 5.06
CA ASN A 66 4.31 10.16 4.43
C ASN A 66 4.20 10.16 2.90
N ALA A 67 3.76 9.06 2.29
CA ALA A 67 3.53 8.95 0.85
C ALA A 67 2.54 10.03 0.34
N LEU A 68 1.44 10.23 1.08
CA LEU A 68 0.44 11.25 0.75
C LEU A 68 0.99 12.67 0.92
N GLY A 69 1.82 12.91 1.94
CA GLY A 69 2.53 14.18 2.14
C GLY A 69 3.45 14.52 0.96
N THR A 70 4.27 13.57 0.52
CA THR A 70 5.14 13.74 -0.66
C THR A 70 4.32 14.05 -1.92
N LEU A 71 3.20 13.34 -2.12
CA LEU A 71 2.30 13.61 -3.24
C LEU A 71 1.69 15.01 -3.17
N ALA A 72 1.25 15.46 -1.98
CA ALA A 72 0.69 16.79 -1.79
C ALA A 72 1.72 17.90 -2.08
N GLU A 73 2.98 17.71 -1.68
CA GLU A 73 4.08 18.63 -2.02
C GLU A 73 4.32 18.69 -3.54
N MET A 74 4.30 17.54 -4.23
CA MET A 74 4.45 17.48 -5.69
C MET A 74 3.34 18.25 -6.40
N ILE A 75 2.08 18.05 -6.01
CA ILE A 75 0.93 18.76 -6.58
C ILE A 75 1.05 20.26 -6.32
N SER A 76 1.47 20.66 -5.12
CA SER A 76 1.65 22.08 -4.75
C SER A 76 2.74 22.76 -5.58
N ARG A 77 3.86 22.06 -5.85
CA ARG A 77 4.94 22.57 -6.72
C ARG A 77 4.46 22.83 -8.14
N LYS A 78 3.63 21.95 -8.71
CA LYS A 78 3.05 22.14 -10.05
C LYS A 78 2.14 23.37 -10.12
N LEU A 79 1.36 23.63 -9.08
CA LEU A 79 0.48 24.80 -9.01
C LEU A 79 1.26 26.13 -8.87
N ALA A 80 2.49 26.08 -8.33
CA ALA A 80 3.33 27.25 -8.10
C ALA A 80 4.18 27.66 -9.32
N VAL A 81 4.34 26.80 -10.32
CA VAL A 81 5.07 27.12 -11.57
C VAL A 81 4.05 27.50 -12.65
N PRO A 82 3.95 28.79 -13.05
CA PRO A 82 3.12 29.14 -14.19
C PRO A 82 3.75 28.55 -15.45
N GLU A 83 2.97 27.79 -16.21
CA GLU A 83 3.38 27.24 -17.51
C GLU A 83 3.84 28.38 -18.43
N THR A 84 5.14 28.50 -18.66
CA THR A 84 5.69 29.22 -19.80
C THR A 84 6.13 28.21 -20.86
N ASP A 85 5.33 28.19 -21.93
CA ASP A 85 5.63 27.84 -23.32
C ASP A 85 5.65 26.39 -23.85
N VAL A 86 4.58 26.11 -24.61
CA VAL A 86 4.53 25.69 -26.03
C VAL A 86 5.08 24.30 -26.46
N SER A 87 4.13 23.52 -26.98
CA SER A 87 4.22 22.42 -27.96
C SER A 87 4.91 21.12 -27.55
N ASP A 88 4.10 20.11 -27.21
CA ASP A 88 4.10 18.89 -28.02
C ASP A 88 2.75 18.14 -27.95
N SER A 89 2.03 18.17 -29.06
CA SER A 89 0.72 17.54 -29.21
C SER A 89 0.87 16.06 -29.55
N ASN A 90 1.28 15.20 -28.61
CA ASN A 90 1.02 13.75 -28.71
C ASN A 90 1.25 12.92 -27.43
N ARG A 91 0.61 13.24 -26.31
CA ARG A 91 0.44 12.25 -25.21
C ARG A 91 -1.02 11.81 -25.15
N LYS A 92 -1.34 10.83 -25.98
CA LYS A 92 -2.61 10.10 -25.96
C LYS A 92 -2.57 9.11 -24.79
N GLY A 93 -3.36 9.36 -23.74
CA GLY A 93 -3.84 8.32 -22.82
C GLY A 93 -3.42 8.44 -21.35
N SER A 94 -4.22 9.16 -20.57
CA SER A 94 -4.74 8.67 -19.27
C SER A 94 -5.83 9.63 -18.80
N SER A 95 -7.09 9.20 -18.91
CA SER A 95 -8.28 9.95 -18.51
C SER A 95 -8.67 9.59 -17.07
N ALA A 96 -7.88 10.06 -16.09
CA ALA A 96 -8.31 10.13 -14.70
C ALA A 96 -8.15 11.58 -14.21
N PRO A 97 -9.13 12.16 -13.50
CA PRO A 97 -8.95 13.47 -12.91
C PRO A 97 -7.78 13.40 -11.91
N PRO A 98 -6.94 14.44 -11.84
CA PRO A 98 -5.89 14.51 -10.82
C PRO A 98 -6.52 14.40 -9.43
N VAL A 99 -5.90 13.63 -8.55
CA VAL A 99 -6.36 13.51 -7.16
C VAL A 99 -6.49 14.92 -6.58
N SER A 100 -7.70 15.29 -6.15
CA SER A 100 -7.92 16.62 -5.58
C SER A 100 -7.21 16.74 -4.23
N VAL A 101 -6.72 17.93 -3.91
CA VAL A 101 -6.08 18.21 -2.61
C VAL A 101 -7.03 17.91 -1.45
N ALA A 102 -8.32 18.19 -1.61
CA ALA A 102 -9.34 17.86 -0.61
C ALA A 102 -9.43 16.35 -0.32
N GLN A 103 -9.35 15.51 -1.36
CA GLN A 103 -9.38 14.05 -1.21
C GLN A 103 -8.09 13.50 -0.57
N LEU A 104 -6.94 14.11 -0.85
CA LEU A 104 -5.69 13.74 -0.18
C LEU A 104 -5.74 14.06 1.31
N LEU A 105 -6.20 15.27 1.66
CA LEU A 105 -6.37 15.67 3.05
C LEU A 105 -7.38 14.78 3.78
N LEU A 106 -8.48 14.42 3.11
CA LEU A 106 -9.49 13.51 3.65
C LEU A 106 -8.87 12.14 4.00
N LEU A 107 -8.13 11.55 3.07
CA LEU A 107 -7.47 10.26 3.28
C LEU A 107 -6.39 10.35 4.37
N GLN A 108 -5.57 11.40 4.34
CA GLN A 108 -4.52 11.63 5.33
C GLN A 108 -5.10 11.80 6.74
N GLN A 109 -6.18 12.57 6.88
CA GLN A 109 -6.86 12.76 8.16
C GLN A 109 -7.51 11.47 8.66
N SER A 110 -8.09 10.67 7.76
CA SER A 110 -8.68 9.38 8.11
C SER A 110 -7.60 8.41 8.61
N LEU A 111 -6.43 8.36 7.94
CA LEU A 111 -5.29 7.54 8.37
C LEU A 111 -4.70 8.01 9.70
N ALA A 112 -4.61 9.31 9.94
CA ALA A 112 -4.14 9.85 11.22
C ALA A 112 -5.06 9.45 12.38
N LYS A 113 -6.38 9.49 12.18
CA LYS A 113 -7.36 9.01 13.17
C LYS A 113 -7.29 7.50 13.39
N LEU A 114 -6.93 6.74 12.36
CA LEU A 114 -6.72 5.30 12.49
C LEU A 114 -5.48 5.00 13.34
N ASP A 115 -4.39 5.74 13.13
CA ASP A 115 -3.16 5.64 13.93
C ASP A 115 -3.39 6.03 15.40
N GLU A 116 -4.16 7.10 15.64
CA GLU A 116 -4.59 7.54 16.97
C GLU A 116 -5.44 6.45 17.65
N TRP A 117 -6.43 5.90 16.96
CA TRP A 117 -7.25 4.80 17.47
C TRP A 117 -6.42 3.57 17.84
N MET A 118 -5.45 3.18 17.00
CA MET A 118 -4.56 2.05 17.31
C MET A 118 -3.70 2.32 18.55
N SER A 119 -3.28 3.56 18.78
CA SER A 119 -2.46 3.96 19.92
C SER A 119 -3.24 4.02 21.23
N GLU A 120 -4.50 4.44 21.17
CA GLU A 120 -5.37 4.62 22.33
C GLU A 120 -6.16 3.35 22.70
N PHE A 121 -6.11 2.31 21.86
CA PHE A 121 -6.88 1.10 22.08
C PHE A 121 -6.45 0.38 23.37
N GLU A 122 -7.41 0.14 24.27
CA GLU A 122 -7.14 -0.55 25.54
C GLU A 122 -6.91 -2.05 25.31
N LEU A 123 -5.67 -2.49 25.56
CA LEU A 123 -5.30 -3.90 25.44
C LEU A 123 -5.52 -4.65 26.76
N SER A 124 -5.95 -5.91 26.65
CA SER A 124 -6.05 -6.82 27.79
C SER A 124 -4.66 -7.29 28.22
N ALA A 125 -4.49 -7.62 29.49
CA ALA A 125 -3.23 -8.13 30.02
C ALA A 125 -2.81 -9.44 29.32
N PRO A 126 -1.49 -9.74 29.26
CA PRO A 126 -0.98 -11.00 28.76
C PRO A 126 -1.68 -12.21 29.39
N THR A 127 -1.98 -13.22 28.57
CA THR A 127 -2.58 -14.49 29.04
C THR A 127 -1.51 -15.59 29.06
N GLU A 128 -1.85 -16.77 29.59
CA GLU A 128 -0.93 -17.92 29.64
C GLU A 128 -0.38 -18.29 28.25
N ASN A 129 -1.17 -18.09 27.19
CA ASN A 129 -0.79 -18.40 25.81
C ASN A 129 -0.25 -17.20 25.03
N LEU A 130 -0.51 -15.96 25.47
CA LEU A 130 -0.18 -14.74 24.72
C LEU A 130 0.64 -13.79 25.60
N ARG A 131 1.92 -13.66 25.26
CA ARG A 131 2.92 -12.96 26.07
C ARG A 131 2.79 -11.43 26.05
N HIS A 132 2.10 -10.89 25.05
CA HIS A 132 1.94 -9.45 24.87
C HIS A 132 0.51 -9.01 25.24
N PRO A 133 0.33 -7.76 25.70
CA PRO A 133 -1.01 -7.18 25.81
C PRO A 133 -1.72 -7.26 24.46
N HIS A 134 -2.97 -7.70 24.46
CA HIS A 134 -3.70 -7.99 23.23
C HIS A 134 -5.21 -7.76 23.36
N ALA A 135 -5.86 -7.67 22.21
CA ALA A 135 -7.30 -7.70 22.08
C ALA A 135 -7.69 -8.60 20.89
N LEU A 136 -8.80 -9.31 21.03
CA LEU A 136 -9.40 -10.10 19.96
C LEU A 136 -10.73 -9.45 19.58
N LEU A 137 -10.79 -8.92 18.37
CA LEU A 137 -11.95 -8.21 17.84
C LEU A 137 -12.64 -9.04 16.76
N SER A 138 -13.96 -8.95 16.71
CA SER A 138 -14.75 -9.40 15.57
C SER A 138 -14.60 -8.42 14.39
N LEU A 139 -14.94 -8.87 13.19
CA LEU A 139 -14.96 -7.98 12.02
C LEU A 139 -15.92 -6.80 12.19
N GLU A 140 -17.04 -7.00 12.88
CA GLU A 140 -18.02 -5.94 13.14
C GLU A 140 -17.40 -4.83 13.98
N GLU A 141 -16.73 -5.18 15.09
CA GLU A 141 -16.04 -4.22 15.96
C GLU A 141 -14.93 -3.46 15.22
N VAL A 142 -14.11 -4.16 14.43
CA VAL A 142 -13.03 -3.52 13.65
C VAL A 142 -13.58 -2.59 12.59
N THR A 143 -14.62 -3.01 11.85
CA THR A 143 -15.18 -2.18 10.78
C THR A 143 -15.97 -1.00 11.30
N GLU A 144 -16.61 -1.12 12.47
CA GLU A 144 -17.21 0.02 13.17
C GLU A 144 -16.14 1.04 13.58
N ALA A 145 -15.04 0.58 14.19
CA ALA A 145 -13.93 1.44 14.58
C ALA A 145 -13.30 2.15 13.36
N PHE A 146 -12.99 1.41 12.29
CA PHE A 146 -12.41 1.96 11.07
C PHE A 146 -13.37 2.97 10.41
N THR A 147 -14.66 2.65 10.36
CA THR A 147 -15.69 3.58 9.84
C THR A 147 -15.68 4.87 10.65
N ALA A 148 -15.62 4.79 11.98
CA ALA A 148 -15.56 5.96 12.86
C ALA A 148 -14.31 6.82 12.64
N CYS A 149 -13.14 6.22 12.33
CA CYS A 149 -11.92 6.94 11.98
C CYS A 149 -12.08 7.79 10.72
N SER A 150 -12.96 7.41 9.79
CA SER A 150 -13.20 8.14 8.54
C SER A 150 -14.49 8.96 8.51
N ASP A 151 -15.31 8.89 9.57
CA ASP A 151 -16.49 9.75 9.72
C ASP A 151 -16.09 11.14 10.24
N LEU A 152 -16.09 12.10 9.32
CA LEU A 152 -15.79 13.51 9.58
C LEU A 152 -17.06 14.36 9.74
N SER A 153 -18.23 13.72 9.77
CA SER A 153 -19.51 14.38 10.04
C SER A 153 -19.62 14.77 11.52
N ARG A 154 -19.03 13.97 12.42
CA ARG A 154 -19.03 14.23 13.88
C ARG A 154 -18.26 15.48 14.32
N THR A 155 -17.33 15.99 13.50
CA THR A 155 -16.58 17.22 13.80
C THR A 155 -17.29 18.49 13.34
N ARG A 156 -18.40 18.40 12.60
CA ARG A 156 -19.24 19.56 12.27
C ARG A 156 -20.18 19.85 13.44
N LYS A 157 -19.76 20.74 14.34
CA LYS A 157 -20.72 21.51 15.14
C LYS A 157 -21.72 22.14 14.16
N ALA A 158 -23.01 21.86 14.37
CA ALA A 158 -24.12 22.21 13.50
C ALA A 158 -24.04 23.66 12.98
N GLU A 159 -24.07 23.85 11.64
CA GLU A 159 -24.51 25.07 10.92
C GLU A 159 -24.02 25.08 9.45
N VAL A 160 -24.34 24.09 8.60
CA VAL A 160 -24.31 24.29 7.13
C VAL A 160 -25.38 23.41 6.47
N PRO A 161 -26.27 23.96 5.62
CA PRO A 161 -27.28 23.17 4.90
C PRO A 161 -26.65 22.22 3.89
N ALA A 162 -27.18 20.99 3.87
CA ALA A 162 -26.66 19.83 3.16
C ALA A 162 -27.07 19.78 1.69
N SER A 163 -26.39 20.52 0.80
CA SER A 163 -26.73 20.47 -0.63
C SER A 163 -25.59 20.55 -1.64
N LEU A 164 -24.34 20.24 -1.29
CA LEU A 164 -23.24 20.23 -2.28
C LEU A 164 -22.23 19.08 -2.18
N ILE A 165 -22.47 18.07 -1.35
CA ILE A 165 -21.49 16.98 -1.16
C ILE A 165 -22.23 15.65 -0.99
N ASP A 166 -22.18 14.80 -2.02
CA ASP A 166 -22.53 13.36 -1.95
C ASP A 166 -21.48 12.56 -1.12
N ASP A 167 -20.43 13.21 -0.60
CA ASP A 167 -19.29 12.63 0.16
C ASP A 167 -19.51 12.52 1.69
N ALA A 168 -20.75 12.31 2.17
CA ALA A 168 -20.96 12.01 3.60
C ALA A 168 -20.64 10.54 3.98
N THR A 169 -20.19 9.74 3.02
CA THR A 169 -19.88 8.32 3.25
C THR A 169 -18.48 8.18 3.85
N PRO A 170 -18.32 7.56 5.04
CA PRO A 170 -17.01 7.33 5.63
C PRO A 170 -16.12 6.50 4.70
N LEU A 171 -14.89 6.94 4.50
CA LEU A 171 -13.95 6.36 3.53
C LEU A 171 -13.59 4.90 3.85
N PHE A 172 -13.40 4.60 5.12
CA PHE A 172 -13.10 3.26 5.65
C PHE A 172 -14.39 2.54 6.01
N SER A 173 -15.30 2.43 5.04
CA SER A 173 -16.55 1.67 5.18
C SER A 173 -16.79 0.84 3.93
N ALA A 174 -17.64 -0.20 4.02
CA ALA A 174 -18.00 -1.02 2.87
C ALA A 174 -18.57 -0.18 1.70
N ARG A 175 -19.30 0.89 2.00
CA ARG A 175 -19.83 1.83 1.00
C ARG A 175 -18.76 2.79 0.47
N GLY A 176 -17.79 3.17 1.30
CA GLY A 176 -16.66 4.03 0.93
C GLY A 176 -15.54 3.30 0.18
N LYS A 177 -15.48 1.97 0.26
CA LYS A 177 -14.43 1.14 -0.35
C LYS A 177 -14.17 1.41 -1.84
N PRO A 178 -15.17 1.58 -2.73
CA PRO A 178 -14.92 1.89 -4.14
C PRO A 178 -14.28 3.27 -4.35
N LEU A 179 -14.58 4.24 -3.48
CA LEU A 179 -13.95 5.56 -3.49
C LEU A 179 -12.50 5.45 -3.00
N LEU A 180 -12.25 4.72 -1.91
CA LEU A 180 -10.91 4.48 -1.38
C LEU A 180 -10.01 3.79 -2.41
N ASP A 181 -10.50 2.73 -3.06
CA ASP A 181 -9.74 1.99 -4.08
C ASP A 181 -9.31 2.90 -5.24
N ARG A 182 -10.24 3.74 -5.72
CA ARG A 182 -9.97 4.71 -6.78
C ARG A 182 -8.98 5.78 -6.34
N LEU A 183 -9.09 6.27 -5.11
CA LEU A 183 -8.18 7.28 -4.55
C LEU A 183 -6.77 6.72 -4.41
N LEU A 184 -6.61 5.54 -3.81
CA LEU A 184 -5.30 4.90 -3.67
C LEU A 184 -4.68 4.60 -5.03
N ALA A 185 -5.45 4.07 -5.99
CA ALA A 185 -4.98 3.86 -7.36
C ALA A 185 -4.51 5.15 -8.04
N ALA A 186 -5.27 6.24 -7.90
CA ALA A 186 -4.90 7.52 -8.46
C ALA A 186 -3.66 8.15 -7.77
N CYS A 187 -3.49 7.95 -6.45
CA CYS A 187 -2.29 8.37 -5.73
C CYS A 187 -1.05 7.61 -6.21
N MET A 188 -1.16 6.29 -6.36
CA MET A 188 -0.07 5.45 -6.86
C MET A 188 0.33 5.84 -8.29
N GLN A 189 -0.65 6.05 -9.18
CA GLN A 189 -0.39 6.48 -10.54
C GLN A 189 0.32 7.86 -10.56
N ALA A 190 -0.16 8.81 -9.76
CA ALA A 190 0.44 10.14 -9.69
C ALA A 190 1.87 10.11 -9.12
N LEU A 191 2.16 9.23 -8.15
CA LEU A 191 3.52 9.00 -7.65
C LEU A 191 4.44 8.39 -8.74
N GLN A 192 3.94 7.43 -9.51
CA GLN A 192 4.69 6.75 -10.58
C GLN A 192 4.98 7.67 -11.77
N ASP A 193 4.03 8.52 -12.16
CA ASP A 193 4.19 9.44 -13.30
C ASP A 193 5.28 10.49 -13.05
N GLU A 194 5.53 10.86 -11.80
CA GLU A 194 6.55 11.84 -11.40
C GLU A 194 7.93 11.21 -11.13
N GLY A 195 8.02 9.87 -11.12
CA GLY A 195 9.16 9.14 -10.57
C GLY A 195 10.44 9.05 -11.40
N ALA A 196 10.60 9.86 -12.45
CA ALA A 196 11.72 9.77 -13.37
C ALA A 196 13.11 10.06 -12.76
N GLU A 197 13.20 10.67 -11.57
CA GLU A 197 14.49 11.06 -10.97
C GLU A 197 14.81 10.42 -9.59
N THR A 198 13.83 9.75 -8.94
CA THR A 198 13.98 9.23 -7.55
C THR A 198 13.28 7.87 -7.33
N GLU A 199 13.57 6.88 -8.18
CA GLU A 199 12.83 5.60 -8.28
C GLU A 199 12.64 4.85 -6.94
N ALA A 200 13.67 4.72 -6.11
CA ALA A 200 13.62 3.84 -4.93
C ALA A 200 12.69 4.32 -3.81
N HIS A 201 12.54 5.63 -3.60
CA HIS A 201 11.64 6.16 -2.56
C HIS A 201 10.17 6.09 -3.00
N ILE A 202 9.93 6.37 -4.28
CA ILE A 202 8.60 6.35 -4.87
C ILE A 202 8.06 4.92 -4.90
N GLU A 203 8.89 3.94 -5.24
CA GLU A 203 8.52 2.53 -5.19
C GLU A 203 8.07 2.09 -3.79
N LYS A 204 8.79 2.50 -2.74
CA LYS A 204 8.39 2.22 -1.35
C LYS A 204 7.04 2.85 -0.98
N HIS A 205 6.80 4.09 -1.40
CA HIS A 205 5.53 4.77 -1.16
C HIS A 205 4.38 4.10 -1.89
N VAL A 206 4.58 3.73 -3.16
CA VAL A 206 3.59 2.99 -3.95
C VAL A 206 3.27 1.65 -3.30
N ASN A 207 4.29 0.88 -2.88
CA ASN A 207 4.10 -0.40 -2.21
C ASN A 207 3.34 -0.26 -0.89
N SER A 208 3.58 0.81 -0.13
CA SER A 208 2.86 1.08 1.12
C SER A 208 1.37 1.36 0.86
N LEU A 209 1.07 2.19 -0.15
CA LEU A 209 -0.31 2.49 -0.54
C LEU A 209 -1.03 1.26 -1.13
N ASP A 210 -0.32 0.41 -1.87
CA ASP A 210 -0.86 -0.83 -2.41
C ASP A 210 -1.15 -1.85 -1.30
N ASN A 211 -0.26 -1.95 -0.29
CA ASN A 211 -0.52 -2.78 0.88
C ASN A 211 -1.78 -2.32 1.62
N LEU A 212 -1.93 -1.01 1.87
CA LEU A 212 -3.13 -0.44 2.46
C LEU A 212 -4.38 -0.79 1.62
N ARG A 213 -4.29 -0.61 0.30
CA ARG A 213 -5.36 -0.97 -0.64
C ARG A 213 -5.75 -2.45 -0.54
N ARG A 214 -4.75 -3.35 -0.44
CA ARG A 214 -4.96 -4.79 -0.29
C ARG A 214 -5.69 -5.12 1.02
N ILE A 215 -5.25 -4.53 2.14
CA ILE A 215 -5.87 -4.72 3.46
C ILE A 215 -7.36 -4.37 3.41
N PHE A 216 -7.70 -3.20 2.86
CA PHE A 216 -9.09 -2.77 2.72
C PHE A 216 -9.90 -3.61 1.73
N ASN A 217 -9.27 -4.16 0.69
CA ASN A 217 -9.91 -5.10 -0.22
C ASN A 217 -10.25 -6.43 0.46
N ILE A 218 -9.38 -6.94 1.33
CA ILE A 218 -9.62 -8.16 2.12
C ILE A 218 -10.69 -7.91 3.17
N LEU A 219 -10.58 -6.82 3.93
CA LEU A 219 -11.52 -6.46 5.01
C LEU A 219 -12.97 -6.33 4.52
N TYR A 220 -13.17 -5.82 3.31
CA TYR A 220 -14.49 -5.62 2.70
C TYR A 220 -14.80 -6.58 1.56
N ALA A 221 -14.10 -7.71 1.45
CA ALA A 221 -14.43 -8.75 0.48
C ALA A 221 -15.68 -9.55 0.92
N ASP A 222 -16.51 -9.92 -0.06
CA ASP A 222 -17.72 -10.72 0.20
C ASP A 222 -17.39 -12.05 0.90
N LEU A 223 -16.29 -12.70 0.52
CA LEU A 223 -15.86 -13.97 1.10
C LEU A 223 -15.51 -13.85 2.59
N THR A 224 -14.87 -12.73 2.97
CA THR A 224 -14.53 -12.42 4.36
C THR A 224 -15.80 -12.29 5.21
N TRP A 225 -16.81 -11.60 4.69
CA TRP A 225 -18.07 -11.38 5.40
C TRP A 225 -19.01 -12.60 5.41
N GLN A 226 -18.97 -13.44 4.38
CA GLN A 226 -19.66 -14.74 4.40
C GLN A 226 -19.15 -15.66 5.50
N ASN A 227 -17.89 -15.49 5.92
CA ASN A 227 -17.24 -16.27 6.97
C ASN A 227 -16.93 -15.44 8.22
N ALA A 228 -17.69 -14.36 8.47
CA ALA A 228 -17.40 -13.41 9.54
C ALA A 228 -17.36 -14.03 10.95
N SER A 229 -18.12 -15.11 11.17
CA SER A 229 -18.14 -15.84 12.44
C SER A 229 -16.81 -16.54 12.77
N SER A 230 -16.05 -16.93 11.74
CA SER A 230 -14.73 -17.58 11.88
C SER A 230 -13.58 -16.59 11.90
N TYR A 231 -13.82 -15.32 11.57
CA TYR A 231 -12.78 -14.31 11.46
C TYR A 231 -12.54 -13.61 12.80
N ARG A 232 -11.27 -13.43 13.16
CA ARG A 232 -10.83 -12.70 14.36
C ARG A 232 -9.67 -11.79 13.99
N VAL A 233 -9.75 -10.54 14.43
CA VAL A 233 -8.66 -9.58 14.28
C VAL A 233 -7.91 -9.53 15.60
N TYR A 234 -6.64 -9.91 15.56
CA TYR A 234 -5.74 -9.87 16.70
C TYR A 234 -4.99 -8.54 16.71
N LEU A 235 -5.28 -7.72 17.70
CA LEU A 235 -4.56 -6.48 17.96
C LEU A 235 -3.61 -6.72 19.13
N HIS A 236 -2.34 -6.36 18.98
CA HIS A 236 -1.37 -6.51 20.05
C HIS A 236 -0.32 -5.42 20.00
N ASP A 237 0.27 -5.14 21.16
CA ASP A 237 1.53 -4.41 21.22
C ASP A 237 2.66 -5.40 20.85
N GLU A 238 3.50 -5.06 19.89
CA GLU A 238 4.64 -5.91 19.52
C GLU A 238 5.74 -5.91 20.61
N GLY A 239 5.64 -5.03 21.61
CA GLY A 239 6.54 -4.94 22.75
C GLY A 239 7.91 -4.33 22.42
N GLU A 240 8.74 -4.15 23.45
CA GLU A 240 10.01 -3.41 23.35
C GLU A 240 11.03 -4.04 22.36
N GLU A 241 11.04 -5.36 22.20
CA GLU A 241 11.97 -6.05 21.30
C GLU A 241 11.64 -5.82 19.81
N ALA A 242 10.35 -5.76 19.47
CA ALA A 242 9.93 -5.41 18.12
C ALA A 242 10.12 -3.91 17.87
N ALA A 243 9.84 -3.05 18.86
CA ALA A 243 10.16 -1.63 18.80
C ALA A 243 11.66 -1.37 18.53
N GLN A 244 12.56 -2.18 19.10
CA GLN A 244 14.00 -2.12 18.80
C GLN A 244 14.34 -2.56 17.36
N ARG A 245 13.67 -3.59 16.82
CA ARG A 245 13.82 -3.97 15.40
C ARG A 245 13.32 -2.86 14.48
N HIS A 246 12.19 -2.25 14.81
CA HIS A 246 11.61 -1.11 14.08
C HIS A 246 12.50 0.13 14.14
N GLN A 247 13.12 0.38 15.30
CA GLN A 247 14.11 1.46 15.44
C GLN A 247 15.33 1.19 14.55
N GLN A 248 15.83 -0.05 14.51
CA GLN A 248 16.91 -0.44 13.60
C GLN A 248 16.50 -0.36 12.12
N GLU A 249 15.25 -0.70 11.77
CA GLU A 249 14.73 -0.55 10.42
C GLU A 249 14.60 0.92 10.02
N ARG A 250 14.09 1.79 10.90
CA ARG A 250 14.04 3.25 10.70
C ARG A 250 15.44 3.86 10.58
N GLU A 251 16.40 3.41 11.38
CA GLU A 251 17.80 3.85 11.31
C GLU A 251 18.45 3.42 9.99
N ARG A 252 18.22 2.17 9.54
CA ARG A 252 18.69 1.71 8.22
C ARG A 252 18.03 2.47 7.07
N GLU A 253 16.74 2.80 7.21
CA GLU A 253 16.03 3.62 6.24
C GLU A 253 16.65 5.01 6.16
N THR A 254 16.76 5.74 7.28
CA THR A 254 17.38 7.08 7.35
C THR A 254 18.85 7.11 6.89
N GLU A 255 19.64 6.08 7.21
CA GLU A 255 21.00 5.90 6.69
C GLU A 255 21.02 5.70 5.16
N SER A 256 20.04 4.97 4.61
CA SER A 256 19.91 4.81 3.16
C SER A 256 19.52 6.12 2.46
N GLU A 257 18.69 6.97 3.08
CA GLU A 257 18.30 8.28 2.53
C GLU A 257 19.50 9.25 2.54
N SER A 258 20.31 9.24 3.61
CA SER A 258 21.49 10.12 3.73
C SER A 258 22.64 9.75 2.77
N ARG A 259 22.84 8.45 2.48
CA ARG A 259 23.86 7.98 1.52
C ARG A 259 23.54 8.29 0.06
N GLY A 260 22.25 8.45 -0.28
CA GLY A 260 21.80 8.88 -1.61
C GLY A 260 22.27 10.29 -1.99
N GLY A 261 22.42 11.19 -1.01
CA GLY A 261 22.86 12.58 -1.23
C GLY A 261 24.38 12.76 -1.38
N TRP A 262 25.20 11.94 -0.72
CA TRP A 262 26.66 12.14 -0.70
C TRP A 262 27.39 11.54 -1.91
N SER A 263 26.82 10.53 -2.57
CA SER A 263 27.50 9.79 -3.64
C SER A 263 27.62 10.55 -4.96
N LYS A 264 26.78 11.56 -5.23
CA LYS A 264 26.88 12.37 -6.47
C LYS A 264 27.99 13.42 -6.43
N LYS A 265 28.47 13.84 -5.24
CA LYS A 265 29.47 14.92 -5.13
C LYS A 265 30.93 14.46 -5.22
N LYS A 266 31.21 13.17 -5.00
CA LYS A 266 32.58 12.61 -5.11
C LYS A 266 32.95 12.07 -6.50
N ARG A 267 31.99 11.64 -7.33
CA ARG A 267 32.30 11.10 -8.68
C ARG A 267 32.69 12.16 -9.72
N ALA A 268 32.45 13.45 -9.46
CA ALA A 268 32.87 14.54 -10.35
C ALA A 268 34.30 15.04 -10.08
N ALA A 269 34.95 14.65 -8.97
CA ALA A 269 36.26 15.16 -8.57
C ALA A 269 37.44 14.21 -8.86
N THR A 270 37.18 12.96 -9.26
CA THR A 270 38.22 11.93 -9.44
C THR A 270 38.38 11.43 -10.88
N ALA A 271 37.63 11.95 -11.86
CA ALA A 271 37.71 11.53 -13.26
C ALA A 271 38.73 12.33 -14.11
N SER A 272 39.74 12.93 -13.49
CA SER A 272 40.78 13.67 -14.23
C SER A 272 42.14 13.50 -13.57
N LYS A 273 42.68 12.28 -13.60
CA LYS A 273 44.12 11.99 -13.69
C LYS A 273 44.34 10.48 -13.80
N GLU A 274 45.41 10.12 -14.50
CA GLU A 274 45.97 8.78 -14.70
C GLU A 274 45.45 8.01 -15.93
N SER A 275 45.89 8.51 -17.08
CA SER A 275 46.48 7.69 -18.13
C SER A 275 47.87 7.17 -17.71
N ASP A 276 48.27 6.04 -18.31
CA ASP A 276 49.60 5.40 -18.31
C ASP A 276 50.00 4.54 -17.09
N ALA A 277 49.92 3.21 -17.24
CA ALA A 277 51.11 2.34 -17.35
C ALA A 277 50.75 0.84 -17.38
N GLU A 278 51.63 0.09 -18.03
CA GLU A 278 51.55 -1.27 -18.54
C GLU A 278 51.65 -2.44 -17.52
N VAL A 279 51.03 -3.57 -17.92
CA VAL A 279 51.54 -4.96 -17.95
C VAL A 279 52.16 -5.58 -16.67
N HIS A 280 51.51 -6.61 -16.11
CA HIS A 280 52.03 -8.00 -16.12
C HIS A 280 51.05 -9.02 -15.49
N ALA A 281 51.04 -10.21 -16.09
CA ALA A 281 50.30 -11.41 -15.72
C ALA A 281 50.83 -12.11 -14.45
N ALA A 282 49.97 -12.87 -13.75
CA ALA A 282 50.21 -14.28 -13.36
C ALA A 282 49.13 -14.85 -12.41
N ALA A 283 48.53 -15.96 -12.87
CA ALA A 283 48.26 -17.22 -12.16
C ALA A 283 47.65 -17.27 -10.73
N LYS A 284 46.48 -17.91 -10.66
CA LYS A 284 45.98 -18.82 -9.57
C LYS A 284 47.08 -19.76 -9.04
N PRO A 285 47.02 -20.36 -7.83
CA PRO A 285 45.86 -21.08 -7.22
C PRO A 285 45.69 -20.80 -5.70
N ARG A 286 44.68 -21.27 -4.97
CA ARG A 286 44.01 -22.58 -4.90
C ARG A 286 42.68 -22.41 -4.16
#